data_AF-A0AAD4IBP0-F1
#
_entry.id   AF-A0AAD4IBP0-F1
#
_cell.length_a   1.000
_cell.length_b   1.000
_cell.length_c   1.000
_cell.angle_alpha   90.00
_cell.angle_beta   90.00
_cell.angle_gamma   90.00
#
_symmetry.space_group_name_H-M   'P 1'
#
loop_
_entity.id
_entity.type
_entity.pdbx_description
1 polymer ?
#
loop_
_entity_poly.entity_id
_entity_poly.type
_entity_poly.pdbx_seq_one_letter_code
_entity_poly.pdbx_strand_id
1 'polypeptide(L)'
;MVGLLDLPSELLFNIMDIVLSSPTVQPKDATRYRPNWWNSSHRHLYCIPNLDLLKSSKVMNLLLVSRRVYIETREYLSKAPRNYEVDIAVVNDHWLWPTRRIVPVHKLDGIIERLDINIIPCCTEEQRSLQTEWDDNIGQDMFDPSGGCFVAEALLAPLLNFLLYPQIDVCLKKHMSNVFRGLEIWVDPPSNAHPTDQSDDDRHLSVTQISTVTISIGTSRYGNGNETLSPAVVPSRKVQGLAHLNFEQLYPVDRAKSEHYLRGLSRYMDKWARAWSTERVEGRIGRIQFYLDEEMWKELDFTSRATDV
;
A
#
# COMPACT_ATOMS: atom_id res chain seq x y z
N MET A 1 13.65 -10.70 40.15
CA MET A 1 13.09 -9.87 39.06
C MET A 1 12.80 -10.82 37.92
N VAL A 2 11.56 -10.88 37.45
CA VAL A 2 11.18 -11.70 36.28
C VAL A 2 11.72 -10.98 35.04
N GLY A 3 12.64 -11.61 34.31
CA GLY A 3 13.16 -11.09 33.06
C GLY A 3 12.23 -11.39 31.88
N LEU A 4 12.44 -10.73 30.75
CA LEU A 4 11.67 -10.97 29.52
C LEU A 4 11.70 -12.45 29.10
N LEU A 5 12.82 -13.14 29.34
CA LEU A 5 13.00 -14.57 29.01
C LEU A 5 12.29 -15.52 29.97
N ASP A 6 11.82 -15.03 31.12
CA ASP A 6 11.09 -15.83 32.10
C ASP A 6 9.58 -15.81 31.83
N LEU A 7 9.13 -15.10 30.79
CA LEU A 7 7.74 -15.04 30.38
C LEU A 7 7.30 -16.34 29.68
N PRO A 8 6.04 -16.77 29.88
CA PRO A 8 5.38 -17.77 29.04
C PRO A 8 5.42 -17.41 27.56
N SER A 9 5.51 -18.42 26.69
CA SER A 9 5.59 -18.22 25.22
C SER A 9 4.40 -17.45 24.65
N GLU A 10 3.20 -17.59 25.23
CA GLU A 10 2.01 -16.82 24.83
C GLU A 10 2.21 -15.30 25.01
N LEU A 11 2.78 -14.89 26.16
CA LEU A 11 3.07 -13.48 26.42
C LEU A 11 4.22 -12.97 25.53
N LEU A 12 5.22 -13.82 25.25
CA LEU A 12 6.28 -13.49 24.31
C LEU A 12 5.74 -13.29 22.89
N PHE A 13 4.81 -14.12 22.44
CA PHE A 13 4.18 -13.98 21.12
C PHE A 13 3.33 -12.73 21.02
N ASN A 14 2.60 -12.35 22.07
CA ASN A 14 1.88 -11.08 22.12
C ASN A 14 2.84 -9.88 22.04
N ILE A 15 3.98 -9.94 22.73
CA ILE A 15 5.00 -8.89 22.63
C ILE A 15 5.57 -8.83 21.21
N MET A 16 5.87 -9.97 20.60
CA MET A 16 6.34 -10.02 19.21
C MET A 16 5.30 -9.44 18.25
N ASP A 17 4.04 -9.85 18.36
CA ASP A 17 2.92 -9.33 17.56
C ASP A 17 2.82 -7.80 17.67
N ILE A 18 2.83 -7.26 18.88
CA ILE A 18 2.80 -5.81 19.12
C ILE A 18 4.01 -5.13 18.49
N VAL A 19 5.22 -5.68 18.68
CA VAL A 19 6.46 -5.08 18.19
C VAL A 19 6.50 -5.10 16.66
N LEU A 20 6.05 -6.18 16.03
CA LEU A 20 6.04 -6.37 14.58
C LEU A 20 4.92 -5.58 13.88
N SER A 21 3.77 -5.39 14.55
CA SER A 21 2.64 -4.58 14.05
C SER A 21 2.76 -3.09 14.38
N SER A 22 3.68 -2.72 15.26
CA SER A 22 3.87 -1.33 15.67
C SER A 22 4.31 -0.44 14.50
N PRO A 23 3.62 0.69 14.26
CA PRO A 23 3.97 1.58 13.17
C PRO A 23 5.40 2.11 13.28
N THR A 24 6.14 2.13 12.17
CA THR A 24 7.47 2.74 12.14
C THR A 24 7.34 4.26 12.20
N VAL A 25 7.85 4.87 13.27
CA VAL A 25 7.83 6.32 13.44
C VAL A 25 8.82 6.97 12.46
N GLN A 26 8.28 7.69 11.47
CA GLN A 26 9.11 8.48 10.56
C GLN A 26 9.62 9.76 11.24
N PRO A 27 10.85 10.22 10.94
CA PRO A 27 11.34 11.51 11.41
C PRO A 27 10.42 12.65 10.98
N LYS A 28 10.21 13.66 11.84
CA LYS A 28 9.36 14.82 11.53
C LYS A 28 9.81 15.58 10.29
N ASP A 29 11.13 15.65 10.05
CA ASP A 29 11.74 16.35 8.91
C ASP A 29 12.09 15.42 7.74
N ALA A 30 11.55 14.20 7.72
CA ALA A 30 11.79 13.28 6.62
C ALA A 30 11.21 13.88 5.31
N THR A 31 12.01 13.74 4.25
CA THR A 31 11.68 14.23 2.91
C THR A 31 11.30 13.04 2.03
N ARG A 32 10.22 13.19 1.26
CA ARG A 32 9.82 12.25 0.22
C ARG A 32 10.58 12.51 -1.06
N TYR A 33 10.81 11.47 -1.84
CA TYR A 33 11.41 11.59 -3.16
C TYR A 33 10.48 11.02 -4.22
N ARG A 34 10.65 11.53 -5.43
CA ARG A 34 9.96 11.01 -6.61
C ARG A 34 10.81 9.89 -7.18
N PRO A 35 10.31 8.65 -7.24
CA PRO A 35 11.08 7.56 -7.82
C PRO A 35 11.25 7.78 -9.32
N ASN A 36 12.45 7.49 -9.81
CA ASN A 36 12.78 7.51 -11.24
C ASN A 36 12.18 6.32 -11.99
N TRP A 37 11.85 5.23 -11.27
CA TRP A 37 11.26 4.02 -11.81
C TRP A 37 9.75 4.17 -12.11
N TRP A 38 9.03 5.08 -11.44
CA TRP A 38 7.62 5.38 -11.76
C TRP A 38 7.51 6.57 -12.71
N ASN A 39 7.93 6.34 -13.95
CA ASN A 39 7.91 7.33 -15.04
C ASN A 39 6.82 7.01 -16.08
N SER A 40 5.71 6.40 -15.66
CA SER A 40 4.56 6.16 -16.53
C SER A 40 3.83 7.49 -16.77
N SER A 41 4.02 8.05 -17.97
CA SER A 41 3.37 9.27 -18.46
C SER A 41 3.68 10.57 -17.68
N HIS A 42 3.37 11.72 -18.27
CA HIS A 42 3.88 13.06 -17.96
C HIS A 42 3.61 13.64 -16.55
N ARG A 43 3.18 12.84 -15.56
CA ARG A 43 2.82 13.30 -14.22
C ARG A 43 3.50 12.43 -13.15
N HIS A 44 4.44 13.00 -12.41
CA HIS A 44 5.14 12.34 -11.32
C HIS A 44 4.25 12.24 -10.07
N LEU A 45 3.36 11.25 -10.03
CA LEU A 45 2.36 11.15 -8.95
C LEU A 45 2.88 10.53 -7.66
N TYR A 46 3.87 9.64 -7.76
CA TYR A 46 4.30 8.83 -6.63
C TYR A 46 5.38 9.54 -5.82
N CYS A 47 5.17 9.71 -4.50
CA CYS A 47 6.17 10.28 -3.59
C CYS A 47 6.39 9.35 -2.40
N ILE A 48 7.57 8.72 -2.36
CA ILE A 48 7.91 7.74 -1.33
C ILE A 48 8.82 8.36 -0.26
N PRO A 49 8.63 8.01 1.02
CA PRO A 49 9.52 8.46 2.09
C PRO A 49 10.94 7.91 1.84
N ASN A 50 11.98 8.65 2.26
CA ASN A 50 13.36 8.16 2.16
C ASN A 50 13.50 6.79 2.85
N LEU A 51 13.74 5.75 2.05
CA LEU A 51 13.72 4.36 2.49
C LEU A 51 14.99 3.97 3.24
N ASP A 52 16.08 4.70 3.07
CA ASP A 52 17.31 4.47 3.84
C ASP A 52 17.09 4.77 5.33
N LEU A 53 16.10 5.60 5.66
CA LEU A 53 15.64 5.83 7.04
C LEU A 53 14.79 4.68 7.59
N LEU A 54 14.24 3.82 6.72
CA LEU A 54 13.37 2.69 7.07
C LEU A 54 14.12 1.34 7.07
N LYS A 55 15.22 1.22 6.31
CA LYS A 55 16.11 0.05 6.32
C LYS A 55 16.70 -0.23 7.71
N SER A 56 16.78 0.79 8.58
CA SER A 56 17.10 0.60 9.99
C SER A 56 15.87 0.18 10.79
N SER A 57 15.20 -0.93 10.43
CA SER A 57 14.18 -1.53 11.29
C SER A 57 14.85 -2.05 12.58
N LYS A 58 15.02 -1.14 13.54
CA LYS A 58 15.51 -1.40 14.89
C LYS A 58 14.59 -2.39 15.63
N VAL A 59 13.37 -2.54 15.15
CA VAL A 59 12.31 -3.40 15.67
C VAL A 59 12.75 -4.87 15.71
N MET A 60 13.30 -5.40 14.60
CA MET A 60 13.88 -6.75 14.63
C MET A 60 15.15 -6.80 15.47
N ASN A 61 16.03 -5.81 15.36
CA ASN A 61 17.26 -5.80 16.16
C ASN A 61 16.99 -5.84 17.68
N LEU A 62 15.86 -5.30 18.15
CA LEU A 62 15.40 -5.38 19.54
C LEU A 62 14.93 -6.79 19.94
N LEU A 63 14.31 -7.53 19.02
CA LEU A 63 13.89 -8.92 19.24
C LEU A 63 15.06 -9.91 19.10
N LEU A 64 16.15 -9.53 18.43
CA LEU A 64 17.30 -10.40 18.14
C LEU A 64 18.43 -10.32 19.17
N VAL A 65 18.27 -9.55 20.25
CA VAL A 65 19.34 -9.38 21.27
C VAL A 65 19.63 -10.68 22.02
N SER A 66 18.68 -11.61 22.08
CA SER A 66 18.84 -12.93 22.71
C SER A 66 18.56 -14.06 21.72
N ARG A 67 19.40 -15.09 21.74
CA ARG A 67 19.23 -16.30 20.92
C ARG A 67 17.86 -16.97 21.13
N ARG A 68 17.33 -16.95 22.35
CA ARG A 68 16.01 -17.54 22.64
C ARG A 68 14.90 -16.74 21.98
N VAL A 69 14.91 -15.41 22.13
CA VAL A 69 13.90 -14.53 21.50
C VAL A 69 13.97 -14.65 19.98
N TYR A 70 15.16 -14.76 19.40
CA TYR A 70 15.29 -15.02 17.96
C TYR A 70 14.57 -16.30 17.50
N ILE A 71 14.77 -17.41 18.21
CA ILE A 71 14.14 -18.70 17.87
C ILE A 71 12.62 -18.58 17.99
N GLU A 72 12.14 -18.03 19.10
CA GLU A 72 10.71 -17.83 19.36
C GLU A 72 10.08 -16.87 18.34
N THR A 73 10.77 -15.80 17.95
CA THR A 73 10.32 -14.89 16.89
C THR A 73 10.26 -15.57 15.53
N ARG A 74 11.23 -16.43 15.19
CA ARG A 74 11.16 -17.22 13.95
C ARG A 74 10.00 -18.22 13.98
N GLU A 75 9.76 -18.86 15.11
CA GLU A 75 8.64 -19.80 15.26
C GLU A 75 7.30 -19.07 15.17
N TYR A 76 7.15 -17.95 15.88
CA TYR A 76 5.98 -17.08 15.76
C TYR A 76 5.75 -16.68 14.31
N LEU A 77 6.77 -16.16 13.62
CA LEU A 77 6.65 -15.70 12.23
C LEU A 77 6.35 -16.83 11.23
N SER A 78 6.74 -18.07 11.51
CA SER A 78 6.38 -19.21 10.67
C SER A 78 4.91 -19.61 10.78
N LYS A 79 4.24 -19.23 11.88
CA LYS A 79 2.85 -19.55 12.19
C LYS A 79 1.91 -18.35 12.10
N ALA A 80 2.47 -17.14 12.15
CA ALA A 80 1.70 -15.90 12.17
C ALA A 80 0.97 -15.73 10.83
N PRO A 81 -0.27 -15.21 10.87
CA PRO A 81 -1.01 -14.91 9.66
C PRO A 81 -0.24 -13.86 8.83
N ARG A 82 -0.20 -14.07 7.53
CA ARG A 82 0.50 -13.18 6.58
C ARG A 82 -0.42 -12.03 6.21
N ASN A 83 -0.67 -11.16 7.18
CA ASN A 83 -1.49 -9.97 7.04
C ASN A 83 -0.60 -8.75 6.86
N TYR A 84 -0.89 -7.96 5.82
CA TYR A 84 -0.16 -6.73 5.52
C TYR A 84 -1.12 -5.56 5.47
N GLU A 85 -0.71 -4.44 6.05
CA GLU A 85 -1.48 -3.21 6.04
C GLU A 85 -0.65 -2.10 5.39
N VAL A 86 -1.29 -1.36 4.48
CA VAL A 86 -0.69 -0.27 3.73
C VAL A 86 -1.61 0.94 3.80
N ASP A 87 -1.06 2.05 4.24
CA ASP A 87 -1.73 3.34 4.22
C ASP A 87 -1.23 4.18 3.03
N ILE A 88 -2.15 4.72 2.24
CA ILE A 88 -1.85 5.57 1.07
C ILE A 88 -2.67 6.85 1.17
N ALA A 89 -1.97 7.98 1.31
CA ALA A 89 -2.60 9.29 1.16
C ALA A 89 -2.71 9.66 -0.33
N VAL A 90 -3.90 10.12 -0.72
CA VAL A 90 -4.15 10.70 -2.05
C VAL A 90 -4.32 12.20 -1.85
N VAL A 91 -3.28 12.97 -2.14
CA VAL A 91 -3.27 14.43 -1.91
C VAL A 91 -3.72 15.15 -3.19
N ASN A 92 -4.73 15.99 -3.06
CA ASN A 92 -5.25 16.85 -4.13
C ASN A 92 -5.69 16.06 -5.38
N ASP A 93 -6.29 14.88 -5.18
CA ASP A 93 -6.66 13.95 -6.26
C ASP A 93 -5.51 13.65 -7.24
N HIS A 94 -4.26 13.76 -6.80
CA HIS A 94 -3.12 13.72 -7.70
C HIS A 94 -1.96 12.93 -7.09
N TRP A 95 -1.46 13.37 -5.95
CA TRP A 95 -0.25 12.77 -5.40
C TRP A 95 -0.57 11.50 -4.62
N LEU A 96 0.15 10.42 -4.92
CA LEU A 96 0.07 9.15 -4.22
C LEU A 96 1.22 9.02 -3.24
N TRP A 97 0.88 9.05 -1.97
CA TRP A 97 1.82 9.11 -0.86
C TRP A 97 1.64 7.91 0.05
N PRO A 98 2.42 6.82 -0.15
CA PRO A 98 2.49 5.75 0.83
C PRO A 98 2.95 6.34 2.16
N THR A 99 2.16 6.21 3.22
CA THR A 99 2.52 6.70 4.55
C THR A 99 3.27 5.65 5.36
N ARG A 100 3.28 4.40 4.85
CA ARG A 100 4.19 3.30 5.20
C ARG A 100 4.32 3.11 6.72
N ARG A 101 3.17 3.09 7.38
CA ARG A 101 3.09 2.82 8.82
C ARG A 101 3.61 1.41 9.13
N ILE A 102 3.38 0.42 8.26
CA ILE A 102 3.87 -0.95 8.47
C ILE A 102 4.76 -1.36 7.29
N VAL A 103 6.04 -1.59 7.58
CA VAL A 103 6.98 -2.26 6.66
C VAL A 103 6.96 -3.74 7.05
N PRO A 104 6.78 -4.68 6.10
CA PRO A 104 6.90 -6.09 6.44
C PRO A 104 8.23 -6.35 7.09
N VAL A 105 8.16 -7.13 8.15
CA VAL A 105 9.35 -7.64 8.79
C VAL A 105 9.94 -8.82 7.99
N HIS A 106 9.20 -9.33 7.00
CA HIS A 106 9.56 -10.45 6.15
C HIS A 106 9.44 -10.14 4.67
N LYS A 107 10.25 -10.87 3.87
CA LYS A 107 10.09 -10.89 2.42
C LYS A 107 8.66 -11.35 2.09
N LEU A 108 8.03 -10.68 1.13
CA LEU A 108 6.72 -11.07 0.63
C LEU A 108 6.87 -12.35 -0.19
N ASP A 109 6.48 -13.48 0.39
CA ASP A 109 6.51 -14.77 -0.29
C ASP A 109 5.20 -15.56 -0.09
N GLY A 110 5.01 -16.62 -0.87
CA GLY A 110 3.92 -17.59 -0.72
C GLY A 110 2.52 -16.98 -0.80
N ILE A 111 1.62 -17.43 0.08
CA ILE A 111 0.23 -16.99 0.14
C ILE A 111 0.12 -15.86 1.17
N ILE A 112 -0.41 -14.73 0.74
CA ILE A 112 -0.84 -13.63 1.61
C ILE A 112 -2.28 -13.91 2.03
N GLU A 113 -2.54 -13.98 3.32
CA GLU A 113 -3.91 -14.19 3.81
C GLU A 113 -4.74 -12.92 3.65
N ARG A 114 -4.17 -11.77 4.01
CA ARG A 114 -4.87 -10.50 3.96
C ARG A 114 -3.94 -9.34 3.57
N LEU A 115 -4.40 -8.50 2.66
CA LEU A 115 -3.77 -7.23 2.32
C LEU A 115 -4.78 -6.10 2.54
N ASP A 116 -4.60 -5.33 3.60
CA ASP A 116 -5.42 -4.17 3.94
C ASP A 116 -4.79 -2.90 3.36
N ILE A 117 -5.55 -2.17 2.54
CA ILE A 117 -5.14 -0.92 1.90
C ILE A 117 -6.07 0.17 2.41
N ASN A 118 -5.57 1.04 3.27
CA ASN A 118 -6.31 2.18 3.77
C ASN A 118 -5.96 3.42 2.93
N ILE A 119 -6.98 3.99 2.29
CA ILE A 119 -6.83 5.19 1.48
C ILE A 119 -7.21 6.40 2.32
N ILE A 120 -6.39 7.44 2.26
CA ILE A 120 -6.57 8.71 2.98
C ILE A 120 -6.65 9.82 1.94
N PRO A 121 -7.82 10.07 1.32
CA PRO A 121 -7.96 11.18 0.40
C PRO A 121 -7.96 12.49 1.19
N CYS A 122 -7.14 13.43 0.75
CA CYS A 122 -6.96 14.70 1.43
C CYS A 122 -6.59 15.82 0.46
N CYS A 123 -6.74 17.06 0.90
CA CYS A 123 -6.41 18.25 0.12
C CYS A 123 -5.55 19.24 0.92
N THR A 124 -4.82 20.09 0.21
CA THR A 124 -4.08 21.22 0.78
C THR A 124 -4.99 22.40 1.05
N GLU A 125 -4.53 23.34 1.88
CA GLU A 125 -5.20 24.63 2.10
C GLU A 125 -5.48 25.39 0.78
N GLU A 126 -4.55 25.36 -0.16
CA GLU A 126 -4.69 26.04 -1.45
C GLU A 126 -5.75 25.40 -2.36
N GLN A 127 -6.12 24.15 -2.10
CA GLN A 127 -7.06 23.36 -2.90
C GLN A 127 -8.23 22.84 -2.05
N ARG A 128 -8.68 23.64 -1.08
CA ARG A 128 -9.79 23.28 -0.18
C ARG A 128 -11.10 23.00 -0.89
N SER A 129 -11.31 23.53 -2.10
CA SER A 129 -12.45 23.15 -2.95
C SER A 129 -12.48 21.64 -3.20
N LEU A 130 -11.32 20.98 -3.34
CA LEU A 130 -11.19 19.53 -3.51
C LEU A 130 -11.61 18.73 -2.26
N GLN A 131 -12.00 19.37 -1.17
CA GLN A 131 -12.60 18.64 -0.05
C GLN A 131 -13.95 18.02 -0.44
N THR A 132 -14.71 18.72 -1.28
CA THR A 132 -16.07 18.36 -1.71
C THR A 132 -16.22 18.28 -3.24
N GLU A 133 -15.41 19.06 -3.96
CA GLU A 133 -15.42 19.16 -5.42
C GLU A 133 -14.31 18.31 -6.04
N TRP A 134 -14.22 18.30 -7.37
CA TRP A 134 -13.23 17.55 -8.13
C TRP A 134 -12.24 18.50 -8.77
N ASP A 135 -11.03 18.02 -9.07
CA ASP A 135 -10.13 18.77 -9.95
C ASP A 135 -10.75 18.80 -11.35
N ASP A 136 -11.09 19.99 -11.82
CA ASP A 136 -11.66 20.23 -13.15
C ASP A 136 -10.79 19.65 -14.27
N ASN A 137 -9.48 19.48 -14.04
CA ASN A 137 -8.55 18.87 -14.99
C ASN A 137 -8.61 17.33 -15.02
N ILE A 138 -9.25 16.71 -14.04
CA ILE A 138 -9.41 15.26 -13.90
C ILE A 138 -10.86 14.85 -14.22
N GLY A 139 -11.83 15.75 -14.04
CA GLY A 139 -13.22 15.58 -14.41
C GLY A 139 -14.00 14.61 -13.50
N GLN A 140 -15.34 14.58 -13.66
CA GLN A 140 -16.24 13.68 -12.90
C GLN A 140 -16.01 12.18 -13.24
N ASP A 141 -15.24 11.87 -14.28
CA ASP A 141 -14.92 10.54 -14.77
C ASP A 141 -13.54 10.03 -14.29
N MET A 142 -13.08 10.48 -13.11
CA MET A 142 -11.84 10.04 -12.46
C MET A 142 -11.71 8.50 -12.28
N PHE A 143 -12.78 7.74 -12.53
CA PHE A 143 -12.74 6.27 -12.47
C PHE A 143 -13.38 5.63 -13.69
N ASP A 144 -13.47 6.37 -14.81
CA ASP A 144 -13.76 5.75 -16.08
C ASP A 144 -12.48 5.21 -16.73
N PRO A 145 -12.33 3.89 -16.88
CA PRO A 145 -11.18 3.31 -17.58
C PRO A 145 -11.06 3.76 -19.05
N SER A 146 -12.15 4.21 -19.69
CA SER A 146 -12.12 4.83 -21.02
C SER A 146 -11.62 6.27 -21.02
N GLY A 147 -11.74 6.97 -19.88
CA GLY A 147 -11.31 8.36 -19.72
C GLY A 147 -9.83 8.52 -19.38
N GLY A 148 -9.11 7.41 -19.13
CA GLY A 148 -7.67 7.45 -18.85
C GLY A 148 -7.32 8.09 -17.50
N CYS A 149 -8.19 7.96 -16.49
CA CYS A 149 -7.86 8.54 -15.19
C CYS A 149 -6.68 7.82 -14.54
N PHE A 150 -5.62 8.60 -14.38
CA PHE A 150 -4.34 8.12 -13.90
C PHE A 150 -4.33 7.77 -12.41
N VAL A 151 -5.16 8.37 -11.56
CA VAL A 151 -5.09 8.17 -10.09
C VAL A 151 -5.58 6.77 -9.71
N ALA A 152 -6.74 6.36 -10.22
CA ALA A 152 -7.29 5.03 -9.99
C ALA A 152 -6.37 3.94 -10.54
N GLU A 153 -5.88 4.16 -11.76
CA GLU A 153 -4.92 3.28 -12.40
C GLU A 153 -3.64 3.18 -11.58
N ALA A 154 -3.05 4.30 -11.16
CA ALA A 154 -1.82 4.30 -10.38
C ALA A 154 -2.01 3.71 -8.96
N LEU A 155 -3.18 3.93 -8.35
CA LEU A 155 -3.54 3.37 -7.04
C LEU A 155 -3.84 1.88 -7.10
N LEU A 156 -4.18 1.31 -8.26
CA LEU A 156 -4.47 -0.13 -8.38
C LEU A 156 -3.38 -0.87 -9.18
N ALA A 157 -2.52 -0.16 -9.89
CA ALA A 157 -1.48 -0.71 -10.75
C ALA A 157 -0.59 -1.75 -10.05
N PRO A 158 -0.20 -1.62 -8.78
CA PRO A 158 0.52 -2.69 -8.07
C PRO A 158 -0.26 -4.01 -7.98
N LEU A 159 -1.58 -3.98 -7.73
CA LEU A 159 -2.43 -5.17 -7.76
C LEU A 159 -2.60 -5.71 -9.19
N LEU A 160 -2.81 -4.82 -10.17
CA LEU A 160 -2.93 -5.23 -11.57
C LEU A 160 -1.65 -5.90 -12.06
N ASN A 161 -0.49 -5.29 -11.77
CA ASN A 161 0.82 -5.83 -12.12
C ASN A 161 1.11 -7.15 -11.41
N PHE A 162 0.73 -7.27 -10.13
CA PHE A 162 0.76 -8.55 -9.44
C PHE A 162 -0.01 -9.59 -10.25
N LEU A 163 -1.28 -9.36 -10.56
CA LEU A 163 -2.12 -10.28 -11.32
C LEU A 163 -1.55 -10.65 -12.71
N LEU A 164 -0.85 -9.73 -13.38
CA LEU A 164 -0.25 -9.95 -14.70
C LEU A 164 1.09 -10.73 -14.67
N TYR A 165 1.75 -10.82 -13.51
CA TYR A 165 3.04 -11.51 -13.35
C TYR A 165 2.82 -12.94 -12.81
N PRO A 166 3.23 -14.05 -13.44
CA PRO A 166 4.48 -14.24 -14.19
C PRO A 166 4.21 -14.78 -15.63
N GLN A 167 3.29 -14.18 -16.38
CA GLN A 167 2.76 -14.79 -17.61
C GLN A 167 3.54 -14.51 -18.91
N ILE A 168 4.72 -13.89 -18.90
CA ILE A 168 5.37 -13.47 -20.15
C ILE A 168 6.67 -14.20 -20.39
N ASP A 169 6.49 -15.30 -21.11
CA ASP A 169 7.42 -15.91 -22.05
C ASP A 169 8.16 -14.82 -22.86
N VAL A 170 9.47 -14.68 -22.63
CA VAL A 170 10.57 -14.10 -23.44
C VAL A 170 10.40 -12.74 -24.16
N CYS A 171 9.21 -12.27 -24.53
CA CYS A 171 9.00 -11.15 -25.46
C CYS A 171 8.93 -9.76 -24.79
N LEU A 172 8.61 -9.66 -23.49
CA LEU A 172 8.67 -8.39 -22.74
C LEU A 172 10.01 -8.13 -22.03
N LYS A 173 11.02 -8.97 -22.29
CA LYS A 173 12.37 -8.84 -21.72
C LYS A 173 13.10 -7.54 -22.08
N LYS A 174 12.63 -6.75 -23.05
CA LYS A 174 13.40 -5.58 -23.51
C LYS A 174 13.00 -4.22 -22.94
N HIS A 175 11.81 -4.02 -22.36
CA HIS A 175 11.40 -2.70 -21.85
C HIS A 175 10.78 -2.68 -20.43
N MET A 176 10.42 -3.83 -19.86
CA MET A 176 9.89 -3.88 -18.48
C MET A 176 10.87 -4.53 -17.48
N SER A 177 12.14 -4.71 -17.85
CA SER A 177 13.16 -5.23 -16.94
C SER A 177 13.45 -4.20 -15.82
N ASN A 178 13.36 -4.69 -14.59
CA ASN A 178 13.80 -4.07 -13.32
C ASN A 178 12.87 -3.06 -12.63
N VAL A 179 11.74 -2.65 -13.23
CA VAL A 179 11.03 -1.44 -12.78
C VAL A 179 9.67 -1.67 -12.10
N PHE A 180 8.96 -2.76 -12.34
CA PHE A 180 7.62 -2.97 -11.75
C PHE A 180 7.58 -4.16 -10.79
N ARG A 181 8.06 -3.93 -9.57
CA ARG A 181 7.98 -4.86 -8.44
C ARG A 181 6.58 -4.85 -7.79
N GLY A 182 5.53 -5.23 -8.54
CA GLY A 182 4.14 -5.49 -8.07
C GLY A 182 3.73 -4.87 -6.73
N LEU A 183 3.36 -5.71 -5.75
CA LEU A 183 3.04 -5.32 -4.37
C LEU A 183 4.21 -4.67 -3.61
N GLU A 184 5.45 -4.98 -4.00
CA GLU A 184 6.64 -4.41 -3.35
C GLU A 184 6.63 -2.87 -3.48
N ILE A 185 6.01 -2.28 -4.50
CA ILE A 185 5.83 -0.82 -4.58
C ILE A 185 5.18 -0.22 -3.33
N TRP A 186 4.19 -0.91 -2.77
CA TRP A 186 3.49 -0.47 -1.56
C TRP A 186 4.23 -0.83 -0.29
N VAL A 187 4.92 -1.96 -0.35
CA VAL A 187 5.27 -2.71 0.84
C VAL A 187 6.80 -2.71 1.05
N ASP A 188 7.57 -2.89 -0.02
CA ASP A 188 9.03 -2.74 -0.06
C ASP A 188 9.56 -2.00 -1.31
N PRO A 189 9.26 -0.70 -1.47
CA PRO A 189 9.66 0.03 -2.67
C PRO A 189 11.18 -0.02 -2.84
N PRO A 190 11.69 -0.16 -4.07
CA PRO A 190 13.13 -0.19 -4.29
C PRO A 190 13.71 1.19 -3.97
N SER A 191 14.81 1.22 -3.20
CA SER A 191 15.61 2.44 -3.07
C SER A 191 16.23 2.79 -4.43
N ASN A 192 16.34 4.08 -4.74
CA ASN A 192 17.03 4.58 -5.95
C ASN A 192 18.53 4.18 -6.05
N ALA A 193 19.05 3.38 -5.11
CA ALA A 193 20.39 2.83 -5.15
C ALA A 193 20.54 1.93 -6.39
N HIS A 194 21.62 2.18 -7.15
CA HIS A 194 21.93 1.59 -8.44
C HIS A 194 21.69 0.07 -8.51
N PRO A 195 21.24 -0.46 -9.67
CA PRO A 195 20.90 -1.87 -9.88
C PRO A 195 22.13 -2.81 -9.94
N THR A 196 23.26 -2.46 -9.34
CA THR A 196 24.55 -3.15 -9.55
C THR A 196 24.88 -4.27 -8.57
N ASP A 197 24.11 -4.48 -7.50
CA ASP A 197 24.34 -5.58 -6.54
C ASP A 197 23.21 -6.62 -6.57
N GLN A 198 22.92 -7.17 -7.76
CA GLN A 198 22.14 -8.41 -7.85
C GLN A 198 23.10 -9.60 -7.79
N SER A 199 23.32 -10.13 -6.58
CA SER A 199 23.82 -11.49 -6.43
C SER A 199 22.78 -12.47 -6.97
N ASP A 200 23.17 -13.29 -7.93
CA ASP A 200 22.37 -14.30 -8.66
C ASP A 200 21.71 -15.40 -7.79
N ASP A 201 21.81 -15.34 -6.47
CA ASP A 201 21.37 -16.39 -5.55
C ASP A 201 20.00 -16.11 -4.90
N ASP A 202 19.41 -14.93 -5.10
CA ASP A 202 18.10 -14.59 -4.57
C ASP A 202 17.00 -15.09 -5.53
N ARG A 203 16.82 -16.42 -5.58
CA ARG A 203 15.60 -17.02 -6.14
C ARG A 203 14.41 -16.59 -5.29
N HIS A 204 13.92 -15.38 -5.55
CA HIS A 204 12.76 -14.78 -4.92
C HIS A 204 11.59 -15.77 -4.95
N LEU A 205 11.20 -16.28 -3.78
CA LEU A 205 9.90 -16.92 -3.61
C LEU A 205 8.86 -15.80 -3.78
N SER A 206 8.30 -15.68 -4.98
CA SER A 206 7.30 -14.65 -5.28
C SER A 206 5.99 -14.94 -4.56
N VAL A 207 5.28 -13.91 -4.10
CA VAL A 207 3.87 -14.03 -3.71
C VAL A 207 3.11 -14.74 -4.82
N THR A 208 2.44 -15.84 -4.48
CA THR A 208 1.70 -16.66 -5.43
C THR A 208 0.23 -16.29 -5.46
N GLN A 209 -0.33 -15.94 -4.30
CA GLN A 209 -1.75 -15.69 -4.10
C GLN A 209 -1.99 -14.71 -2.95
N ILE A 210 -3.10 -13.98 -3.01
CA ILE A 210 -3.67 -13.16 -1.94
C ILE A 210 -5.10 -13.66 -1.69
N SER A 211 -5.42 -14.13 -0.49
CA SER A 211 -6.77 -14.63 -0.21
C SER A 211 -7.78 -13.49 -0.18
N THR A 212 -7.47 -12.40 0.52
CA THR A 212 -8.35 -11.23 0.64
C THR A 212 -7.56 -9.94 0.49
N VAL A 213 -8.05 -9.04 -0.37
CA VAL A 213 -7.63 -7.64 -0.39
C VAL A 213 -8.76 -6.80 0.19
N THR A 214 -8.45 -5.95 1.15
CA THR A 214 -9.39 -4.98 1.69
C THR A 214 -8.96 -3.59 1.25
N ILE A 215 -9.89 -2.80 0.73
CA ILE A 215 -9.69 -1.39 0.39
C ILE A 215 -10.64 -0.57 1.26
N SER A 216 -10.10 0.29 2.11
CA SER A 216 -10.90 1.02 3.10
C SER A 216 -10.69 2.54 3.02
N ILE A 217 -11.73 3.30 3.35
CA ILE A 217 -11.64 4.72 3.69
C ILE A 217 -12.35 4.95 5.03
N GLY A 218 -11.62 5.43 6.04
CA GLY A 218 -12.16 5.74 7.36
C GLY A 218 -12.35 7.23 7.55
N THR A 219 -13.47 7.79 7.09
CA THR A 219 -13.80 9.22 7.20
C THR A 219 -14.12 9.63 8.63
N SER A 220 -14.75 8.74 9.40
CA SER A 220 -15.09 8.94 10.82
C SER A 220 -13.86 9.20 11.71
N ARG A 221 -12.69 8.72 11.29
CA ARG A 221 -11.43 8.86 12.03
C ARG A 221 -10.81 10.25 11.94
N TYR A 222 -11.26 11.07 10.99
CA TYR A 222 -10.61 12.33 10.65
C TYR A 222 -11.51 13.57 10.81
N GLY A 223 -12.60 13.43 11.58
CA GLY A 223 -13.46 14.53 11.98
C GLY A 223 -14.38 15.04 10.86
N ASN A 224 -14.73 16.33 10.92
CA ASN A 224 -15.66 16.97 9.97
C ASN A 224 -14.98 17.53 8.71
N GLY A 225 -13.70 17.22 8.49
CA GLY A 225 -12.93 17.74 7.34
C GLY A 225 -12.35 19.15 7.51
N ASN A 226 -12.67 19.85 8.59
CA ASN A 226 -12.10 21.19 8.87
C ASN A 226 -10.84 21.15 9.73
N GLU A 227 -10.54 20.00 10.31
CA GLU A 227 -9.32 19.80 11.08
C GLU A 227 -8.21 19.30 10.16
N THR A 228 -7.01 19.86 10.37
CA THR A 228 -5.83 19.37 9.67
C THR A 228 -5.50 17.96 10.13
N LEU A 229 -5.26 17.04 9.19
CA LEU A 229 -4.70 15.73 9.46
C LEU A 229 -3.40 15.87 10.23
N SER A 230 -3.24 15.05 11.27
CA SER A 230 -2.01 15.07 12.05
C SER A 230 -0.83 14.51 11.24
N PRO A 231 0.41 14.96 11.51
CA PRO A 231 1.61 14.36 10.93
C PRO A 231 1.78 12.88 11.23
N ALA A 232 1.11 12.36 12.26
CA ALA A 232 1.09 10.93 12.56
C ALA A 232 0.28 10.14 11.52
N VAL A 233 -0.79 10.71 10.97
CA VAL A 233 -1.64 10.08 9.95
C VAL A 233 -0.98 10.15 8.57
N VAL A 234 -0.50 11.34 8.19
CA VAL A 234 0.24 11.56 6.95
C VAL A 234 1.60 12.18 7.27
N PRO A 235 2.66 11.36 7.44
CA PRO A 235 4.01 11.84 7.75
C PRO A 235 4.77 12.31 6.50
N SER A 236 5.91 12.96 6.73
CA SER A 236 6.88 13.33 5.68
C SER A 236 6.27 14.17 4.56
N ARG A 237 5.80 15.39 4.86
CA ARG A 237 5.02 16.21 3.92
C ARG A 237 5.85 17.10 2.98
N LYS A 238 7.18 16.98 3.03
CA LYS A 238 8.12 17.69 2.15
C LYS A 238 8.54 16.78 1.00
N VAL A 239 8.62 17.31 -0.22
CA VAL A 239 9.05 16.56 -1.40
C VAL A 239 10.37 17.13 -1.94
N GLN A 240 11.35 16.26 -2.15
CA GLN A 240 12.68 16.63 -2.64
C GLN A 240 12.59 17.26 -4.03
N GLY A 241 13.24 18.42 -4.18
CA GLY A 241 13.22 19.20 -5.43
C GLY A 241 11.92 19.96 -5.68
N LEU A 242 10.95 19.93 -4.75
CA LEU A 242 9.68 20.66 -4.83
C LEU A 242 9.44 21.46 -3.55
N ALA A 243 10.45 22.24 -3.12
CA ALA A 243 10.40 22.98 -1.86
C ALA A 243 9.29 24.05 -1.79
N HIS A 244 8.76 24.47 -2.95
CA HIS A 244 7.65 25.41 -3.04
C HIS A 244 6.29 24.76 -2.77
N LEU A 245 6.20 23.42 -2.83
CA LEU A 245 5.01 22.67 -2.48
C LEU A 245 5.18 22.17 -1.04
N ASN A 246 4.72 22.96 -0.07
CA ASN A 246 4.70 22.55 1.33
C ASN A 246 3.31 22.11 1.73
N PHE A 247 3.13 20.80 1.91
CA PHE A 247 1.84 20.21 2.24
C PHE A 247 1.61 20.16 3.75
N GLU A 248 2.07 21.16 4.50
CA GLU A 248 2.01 21.15 5.97
C GLU A 248 0.59 21.01 6.50
N GLN A 249 -0.37 21.65 5.83
CA GLN A 249 -1.79 21.60 6.17
C GLN A 249 -2.52 20.71 5.15
N LEU A 250 -2.82 19.48 5.58
CA LEU A 250 -3.64 18.54 4.83
C LEU A 250 -4.98 18.38 5.53
N TYR A 251 -6.07 18.39 4.78
CA TYR A 251 -7.42 18.23 5.29
C TYR A 251 -8.06 17.00 4.67
N PRO A 252 -8.78 16.18 5.45
CA PRO A 252 -9.47 15.03 4.90
C PRO A 252 -10.60 15.50 3.98
N VAL A 253 -10.82 14.76 2.90
CA VAL A 253 -12.02 14.97 2.08
C VAL A 253 -13.28 14.55 2.84
N ASP A 254 -14.43 15.04 2.40
CA ASP A 254 -15.69 14.68 3.03
C ASP A 254 -16.12 13.22 2.74
N ARG A 255 -17.19 12.80 3.41
CA ARG A 255 -17.73 11.45 3.25
C ARG A 255 -18.27 11.20 1.84
N ALA A 256 -18.93 12.19 1.23
CA ALA A 256 -19.54 12.04 -0.09
C ALA A 256 -18.47 11.79 -1.17
N LYS A 257 -17.37 12.56 -1.12
CA LYS A 257 -16.21 12.38 -2.00
C LYS A 257 -15.52 11.05 -1.75
N SER A 258 -15.36 10.64 -0.49
CA SER A 258 -14.80 9.33 -0.12
C SER A 258 -15.63 8.16 -0.66
N GLU A 259 -16.95 8.23 -0.54
CA GLU A 259 -17.86 7.22 -1.10
C GLU A 259 -17.71 7.14 -2.62
N HIS A 260 -17.59 8.31 -3.29
CA HIS A 260 -17.36 8.36 -4.72
C HIS A 260 -16.01 7.73 -5.12
N TYR A 261 -14.94 7.97 -4.35
CA TYR A 261 -13.65 7.30 -4.50
C TYR A 261 -13.78 5.76 -4.50
N LEU A 262 -14.42 5.21 -3.45
CA LEU A 262 -14.63 3.76 -3.33
C LEU A 262 -15.50 3.21 -4.46
N ARG A 263 -16.56 3.93 -4.83
CA ARG A 263 -17.43 3.54 -5.93
C ARG A 263 -16.67 3.44 -7.24
N GLY A 264 -15.85 4.44 -7.52
CA GLY A 264 -14.98 4.50 -8.67
C GLY A 264 -13.97 3.35 -8.74
N LEU A 265 -13.21 3.13 -7.66
CA LEU A 265 -12.25 2.03 -7.56
C LEU A 265 -12.93 0.67 -7.75
N SER A 266 -14.09 0.46 -7.14
CA SER A 266 -14.83 -0.78 -7.28
C SER A 266 -15.36 -1.01 -8.70
N ARG A 267 -15.75 0.05 -9.40
CA ARG A 267 -16.21 -0.02 -10.80
C ARG A 267 -15.04 -0.34 -11.72
N TYR A 268 -13.90 0.29 -11.48
CA TYR A 268 -12.67 0.02 -12.22
C TYR A 268 -12.24 -1.44 -12.06
N MET A 269 -12.19 -1.96 -10.82
CA MET A 269 -11.85 -3.36 -10.56
C MET A 269 -12.87 -4.34 -11.16
N ASP A 270 -14.17 -4.06 -11.09
CA ASP A 270 -15.19 -4.93 -11.69
C ASP A 270 -15.11 -4.93 -13.23
N LYS A 271 -14.89 -3.77 -13.86
CA LYS A 271 -14.65 -3.68 -15.32
C LYS A 271 -13.39 -4.45 -15.71
N TRP A 272 -12.30 -4.28 -14.95
CA TRP A 272 -11.05 -5.00 -15.18
C TRP A 272 -11.26 -6.52 -15.05
N ALA A 273 -11.92 -6.98 -14.00
CA ALA A 273 -12.21 -8.39 -13.78
C ALA A 273 -13.05 -9.03 -14.89
N ARG A 274 -13.90 -8.27 -15.58
CA ARG A 274 -14.66 -8.74 -16.75
C ARG A 274 -13.84 -8.77 -18.03
N ALA A 275 -12.88 -7.86 -18.18
CA ALA A 275 -12.06 -7.73 -19.39
C ALA A 275 -10.93 -8.76 -19.46
N TRP A 276 -10.48 -9.28 -18.31
CA TRP A 276 -9.42 -10.27 -18.20
C TRP A 276 -10.00 -11.62 -17.74
N SER A 277 -9.53 -12.74 -18.28
CA SER A 277 -10.10 -14.06 -18.01
C SER A 277 -10.14 -14.36 -16.51
N THR A 278 -11.33 -14.61 -15.96
CA THR A 278 -11.59 -14.87 -14.54
C THR A 278 -10.72 -15.98 -13.97
N GLU A 279 -10.50 -17.08 -14.72
CA GLU A 279 -9.62 -18.20 -14.32
C GLU A 279 -8.21 -17.77 -13.88
N ARG A 280 -7.67 -16.68 -14.45
CA ARG A 280 -6.31 -16.18 -14.13
C ARG A 280 -6.28 -15.31 -12.88
N VAL A 281 -7.39 -14.61 -12.61
CA VAL A 281 -7.54 -13.74 -11.43
C VAL A 281 -7.84 -14.59 -10.21
N GLU A 282 -8.72 -15.58 -10.36
CA GLU A 282 -9.15 -16.52 -9.32
C GLU A 282 -7.99 -17.28 -8.67
N GLY A 283 -7.00 -17.69 -9.46
CA GLY A 283 -5.81 -18.37 -8.94
C GLY A 283 -4.88 -17.49 -8.10
N ARG A 284 -5.07 -16.16 -8.11
CA ARG A 284 -4.14 -15.20 -7.49
C ARG A 284 -4.77 -14.24 -6.50
N ILE A 285 -6.05 -13.89 -6.65
CA ILE A 285 -6.81 -13.10 -5.69
C ILE A 285 -8.13 -13.81 -5.42
N GLY A 286 -8.38 -14.15 -4.14
CA GLY A 286 -9.64 -14.77 -3.74
C GLY A 286 -10.81 -13.78 -3.77
N ARG A 287 -10.71 -12.69 -3.01
CA ARG A 287 -11.74 -11.64 -2.96
C ARG A 287 -11.16 -10.24 -2.75
N ILE A 288 -11.90 -9.22 -3.18
CA ILE A 288 -11.64 -7.82 -2.85
C ILE A 288 -12.85 -7.25 -2.10
N GLN A 289 -12.63 -6.67 -0.94
CA GLN A 289 -13.67 -6.07 -0.10
C GLN A 289 -13.45 -4.57 0.03
N PHE A 290 -14.51 -3.78 -0.13
CA PHE A 290 -14.51 -2.33 -0.04
C PHE A 290 -15.23 -1.89 1.22
N TYR A 291 -14.60 -1.04 2.03
CA TYR A 291 -15.15 -0.55 3.29
C TYR A 291 -15.18 0.98 3.35
N LEU A 292 -16.27 1.54 3.85
CA LEU A 292 -16.40 2.94 4.22
C LEU A 292 -16.75 3.01 5.70
N ASP A 293 -15.94 3.68 6.52
CA ASP A 293 -16.15 3.79 7.97
C ASP A 293 -16.39 2.43 8.66
N GLU A 294 -15.61 1.41 8.28
CA GLU A 294 -15.69 0.03 8.80
C GLU A 294 -16.93 -0.77 8.35
N GLU A 295 -17.85 -0.13 7.62
CA GLU A 295 -18.98 -0.79 6.98
C GLU A 295 -18.57 -1.36 5.62
N MET A 296 -18.80 -2.67 5.42
CA MET A 296 -18.55 -3.30 4.13
C MET A 296 -19.58 -2.82 3.11
N TRP A 297 -19.10 -2.07 2.12
CA TRP A 297 -19.95 -1.49 1.08
C TRP A 297 -20.11 -2.42 -0.12
N LYS A 298 -19.06 -3.16 -0.49
CA LYS A 298 -19.07 -4.08 -1.65
C LYS A 298 -18.02 -5.17 -1.51
N GLU A 299 -18.34 -6.35 -2.03
CA GLU A 299 -17.39 -7.45 -2.21
C GLU A 299 -17.34 -7.87 -3.68
N LEU A 300 -16.12 -8.12 -4.18
CA LEU A 300 -15.84 -8.80 -5.43
C LEU A 300 -15.22 -10.15 -5.06
N ASP A 301 -16.05 -11.19 -5.06
CA ASP A 301 -15.58 -12.55 -4.87
C ASP A 301 -15.24 -13.15 -6.25
N PHE A 302 -13.99 -13.59 -6.41
CA PHE A 302 -13.55 -14.25 -7.63
C PHE A 302 -13.76 -15.76 -7.52
N THR A 303 -13.70 -16.33 -6.31
CA THR A 303 -13.82 -17.78 -6.12
C THR A 303 -15.22 -18.33 -6.42
N SER A 304 -16.28 -17.53 -6.26
CA SER A 304 -17.67 -17.92 -6.55
C SER A 304 -18.12 -17.65 -8.00
N ARG A 305 -17.34 -16.93 -8.81
CA ARG A 305 -17.69 -16.66 -10.22
C ARG A 305 -17.45 -17.85 -11.16
N ALA A 306 -16.82 -18.92 -10.66
CA ALA A 306 -16.54 -20.14 -11.41
C ALA A 306 -17.77 -21.06 -11.63
N THR A 307 -18.90 -20.80 -10.97
CA THR A 307 -20.09 -21.68 -11.04
C THR A 307 -21.24 -21.16 -11.92
N ASP A 308 -21.12 -19.96 -12.49
CA ASP A 308 -22.19 -19.31 -13.28
C ASP A 308 -21.92 -19.29 -14.80
N VAL A 309 -21.07 -20.20 -15.32
CA VAL A 309 -20.84 -20.41 -16.76
C VAL A 309 -21.35 -21.78 -17.19
#